data_AF-A0A946WHK0-F1
#
_entry.id   AF-A0A946WHK0-F1
#
_cell.length_a   1.000
_cell.length_b   1.000
_cell.length_c   1.000
_cell.angle_alpha   90.00
_cell.angle_beta   90.00
_cell.angle_gamma   90.00
#
_symmetry.space_group_name_H-M   'P 1'
#
loop_
_entity.id
_entity.type
_entity.pdbx_description
1 polymer ?
#
loop_
_entity_poly.entity_id
_entity_poly.type
_entity_poly.pdbx_seq_one_letter_code
_entity_poly.pdbx_strand_id
1 'polypeptide(L)'
;MLVIFASGMVAYGTHEIEEFIVKGNHLESIGIKQKSEIPRAWNILEPKDEVDNTVFYSYNLKGKNKYTHLLHDNGRVGNFFKGFFGYNSNPNWPEVILWLLSLLFGITMWKSFYFKKK
;
A
#
# COMPACT_ATOMS: atom_id res chain seq x y z
N MET A 1 10.31 2.37 16.09
CA MET A 1 9.70 3.25 15.07
C MET A 1 10.39 3.15 13.71
N LEU A 2 11.73 3.33 13.63
CA LEU A 2 12.47 3.28 12.36
C LEU A 2 12.28 1.98 11.54
N VAL A 3 12.22 0.83 12.22
CA VAL A 3 11.97 -0.47 11.55
C VAL A 3 10.64 -0.48 10.80
N ILE A 4 9.58 0.05 11.42
CA ILE A 4 8.24 0.09 10.79
C ILE A 4 8.24 1.05 9.61
N PHE A 5 8.90 2.21 9.74
CA PHE A 5 9.05 3.16 8.64
C PHE A 5 9.83 2.55 7.46
N ALA A 6 10.95 1.88 7.72
CA ALA A 6 11.73 1.19 6.69
C ALA A 6 10.90 0.11 5.98
N SER A 7 10.14 -0.71 6.72
CA SER A 7 9.21 -1.67 6.13
C SER A 7 8.12 -1.01 5.31
N GLY A 8 7.60 0.13 5.78
CA GLY A 8 6.65 0.95 5.04
C GLY A 8 7.19 1.40 3.68
N MET A 9 8.45 1.85 3.65
CA MET A 9 9.13 2.22 2.41
C MET A 9 9.35 1.02 1.47
N VAL A 10 9.57 -0.18 2.00
CA VAL A 10 9.64 -1.42 1.19
C VAL A 10 8.30 -1.72 0.53
N ALA A 11 7.19 -1.64 1.27
CA ALA A 11 5.85 -1.80 0.69
C ALA A 11 5.56 -0.73 -0.37
N TYR A 12 5.86 0.54 -0.06
CA TYR A 12 5.68 1.65 -0.98
C TYR A 12 6.50 1.46 -2.26
N GLY A 13 7.78 1.11 -2.15
CA GLY A 13 8.62 0.84 -3.34
C GLY A 13 8.08 -0.32 -4.18
N THR A 14 7.57 -1.37 -3.53
CA THR A 14 6.95 -2.51 -4.23
C THR A 14 5.69 -2.07 -4.98
N HIS A 15 4.88 -1.20 -4.37
CA HIS A 15 3.71 -0.61 -5.01
C HIS A 15 4.05 0.23 -6.24
N GLU A 16 5.06 1.09 -6.14
CA GLU A 16 5.50 1.93 -7.27
C GLU A 16 6.05 1.07 -8.43
N ILE A 17 6.70 -0.06 -8.15
CA ILE A 17 7.10 -1.04 -9.16
C ILE A 17 5.87 -1.66 -9.85
N GLU A 18 4.83 -2.05 -9.10
CA GLU A 18 3.58 -2.52 -9.70
C GLU A 18 2.95 -1.44 -10.59
N GLU A 19 2.84 -0.20 -10.09
CA GLU A 19 2.28 0.90 -10.86
C GLU A 19 3.09 1.17 -12.15
N PHE A 20 4.42 1.10 -12.08
CA PHE A 20 5.29 1.22 -13.25
C PHE A 20 5.01 0.13 -14.29
N ILE A 21 4.88 -1.13 -13.86
CA ILE A 21 4.57 -2.25 -14.76
C ILE A 21 3.19 -2.09 -15.40
N VAL A 22 2.19 -1.74 -14.57
CA VAL A 22 0.78 -1.59 -14.98
C VAL A 22 0.60 -0.40 -15.93
N LYS A 23 1.19 0.76 -15.62
CA LYS A 23 1.04 1.98 -16.43
C LYS A 23 1.99 2.00 -17.64
N GLY A 24 3.11 1.28 -17.56
CA GLY A 24 4.10 1.16 -18.62
C GLY A 24 3.78 0.11 -19.69
N ASN A 25 2.61 -0.53 -19.65
CA ASN A 25 2.23 -1.65 -20.53
C ASN A 25 3.23 -2.82 -20.50
N HIS A 26 3.90 -3.04 -19.36
CA HIS A 26 4.85 -4.14 -19.18
C HIS A 26 4.19 -5.40 -18.62
N LEU A 27 2.86 -5.45 -18.52
CA LEU A 27 2.12 -6.59 -17.97
C LEU A 27 2.40 -7.89 -18.74
N GLU A 28 2.51 -7.82 -20.07
CA GLU A 28 2.80 -9.00 -20.90
C GLU A 28 4.17 -9.62 -20.57
N SER A 29 5.16 -8.82 -20.14
CA SER A 29 6.50 -9.33 -19.78
C SER A 29 6.49 -10.24 -18.54
N ILE A 30 5.44 -10.16 -17.72
CA ILE A 30 5.23 -11.00 -16.54
C ILE A 30 4.08 -11.99 -16.73
N GLY A 31 3.60 -12.16 -17.97
CA GLY A 31 2.54 -13.11 -18.33
C GLY A 31 1.13 -12.70 -17.91
N ILE A 32 0.91 -11.42 -17.60
CA ILE A 32 -0.40 -10.88 -17.19
C ILE A 32 -0.98 -10.06 -18.34
N LYS A 33 -2.27 -10.22 -18.65
CA LYS A 33 -2.92 -9.45 -19.74
C LYS A 33 -3.63 -8.20 -19.24
N GLN A 34 -4.17 -8.24 -18.03
CA GLN A 34 -4.98 -7.15 -17.47
C GLN A 34 -4.66 -6.91 -16.00
N LYS A 35 -4.77 -5.65 -15.56
CA LYS A 35 -4.56 -5.27 -14.14
C LYS A 35 -5.47 -6.05 -13.18
N SER A 36 -6.68 -6.41 -13.62
CA SER A 36 -7.65 -7.17 -12.83
C SER A 36 -7.20 -8.59 -12.50
N GLU A 37 -6.22 -9.13 -13.23
CA GLU A 37 -5.66 -10.47 -12.98
C GLU A 37 -4.63 -10.46 -11.83
N ILE A 38 -4.16 -9.28 -11.39
CA ILE A 38 -3.23 -9.16 -10.27
C ILE A 38 -3.97 -9.49 -8.97
N PRO A 39 -3.61 -10.59 -8.27
CA PRO A 39 -4.30 -10.98 -7.05
C PRO A 39 -4.02 -9.98 -5.92
N ARG A 40 -5.09 -9.52 -5.29
CA ARG A 40 -5.06 -8.57 -4.18
C ARG A 40 -5.15 -9.34 -2.87
N ALA A 41 -4.34 -8.95 -1.89
CA ALA A 41 -4.41 -9.55 -0.56
C ALA A 41 -5.68 -9.11 0.17
N TRP A 42 -6.11 -7.86 -0.07
CA TRP A 42 -7.40 -7.31 0.32
C TRP A 42 -7.76 -6.13 -0.59
N ASN A 43 -9.03 -5.73 -0.59
CA ASN A 43 -9.50 -4.52 -1.26
C ASN A 43 -10.57 -3.87 -0.37
N ILE A 44 -10.26 -2.69 0.19
CA ILE A 44 -11.12 -1.99 1.14
C ILE A 44 -11.27 -0.51 0.77
N LEU A 45 -12.35 0.11 1.26
CA LEU A 45 -12.60 1.55 1.13
C LEU A 45 -12.60 2.07 -0.32
N GLU A 46 -13.00 1.21 -1.27
CA GLU A 46 -13.04 1.55 -2.68
C GLU A 46 -13.84 2.85 -2.95
N PRO A 47 -13.36 3.74 -3.83
CA PRO A 47 -14.07 4.96 -4.14
C PRO A 47 -15.48 4.69 -4.68
N LYS A 48 -16.47 5.40 -4.14
CA LYS A 48 -17.90 5.23 -4.46
C LYS A 48 -18.45 6.41 -5.25
N ASP A 49 -19.49 6.18 -6.05
CA ASP A 49 -20.16 7.24 -6.81
C ASP A 49 -21.09 8.07 -5.92
N GLU A 50 -21.72 7.43 -4.94
CA GLU A 50 -22.62 8.07 -3.96
C GLU A 50 -22.30 7.59 -2.54
N VAL A 51 -22.51 8.47 -1.55
CA VAL A 51 -22.31 8.18 -0.12
C VAL A 51 -23.39 8.86 0.71
N ASP A 52 -23.91 8.16 1.71
CA ASP A 52 -24.97 8.68 2.60
C ASP A 52 -24.47 9.85 3.47
N ASN A 53 -23.17 9.85 3.82
CA ASN A 53 -22.55 10.87 4.65
C ASN A 53 -21.16 11.23 4.11
N THR A 54 -20.90 12.53 3.98
CA THR A 54 -19.66 13.07 3.43
C THR A 54 -18.57 13.33 4.46
N VAL A 55 -18.86 13.24 5.77
CA VAL A 55 -17.90 13.56 6.86
C VAL A 55 -16.57 12.83 6.72
N PHE A 56 -16.59 11.55 6.33
CA PHE A 56 -15.39 10.73 6.15
C PHE A 56 -14.95 10.57 4.70
N TYR A 57 -15.47 11.38 3.79
CA TYR A 57 -15.19 11.28 2.37
C TYR A 57 -14.70 12.61 1.81
N SER A 58 -13.90 12.52 0.75
CA SER A 58 -13.52 13.67 -0.06
C SER A 58 -13.94 13.39 -1.50
N TYR A 59 -14.68 14.33 -2.09
CA TYR A 59 -15.16 14.22 -3.45
C TYR A 59 -14.07 14.63 -4.45
N ASN A 60 -13.98 13.88 -5.55
CA ASN A 60 -13.18 14.20 -6.72
C ASN A 60 -11.66 14.42 -6.48
N LEU A 61 -11.07 13.72 -5.50
CA LEU A 61 -9.65 13.84 -5.15
C LEU A 61 -8.68 13.56 -6.32
N LYS A 62 -9.06 12.72 -7.29
CA LYS A 62 -8.24 12.31 -8.44
C LYS A 62 -8.84 12.69 -9.80
N GLY A 63 -9.79 13.63 -9.85
CA GLY A 63 -10.44 13.99 -11.11
C GLY A 63 -11.35 12.88 -11.68
N LYS A 64 -11.82 11.96 -10.83
CA LYS A 64 -12.62 10.78 -11.22
C LYS A 64 -14.10 10.89 -10.87
N ASN A 65 -14.57 12.03 -10.34
CA ASN A 65 -15.95 12.24 -9.90
C ASN A 65 -16.48 11.20 -8.90
N LYS A 66 -15.59 10.65 -8.05
CA LYS A 66 -15.93 9.68 -6.99
C LYS A 66 -15.63 10.24 -5.59
N TYR A 67 -16.33 9.72 -4.60
CA TYR A 67 -16.05 9.89 -3.18
C TYR A 67 -14.98 8.90 -2.73
N THR A 68 -13.89 9.41 -2.19
CA THR A 68 -12.80 8.60 -1.62
C THR A 68 -12.79 8.77 -0.10
N HIS A 69 -12.79 7.65 0.62
CA HIS A 69 -12.77 7.68 2.09
C HIS A 69 -11.45 8.30 2.60
N LEU A 70 -11.48 9.02 3.73
CA LEU A 70 -10.29 9.69 4.29
C LEU A 70 -9.13 8.72 4.54
N LEU A 71 -9.45 7.50 5.00
CA LEU A 71 -8.49 6.42 5.27
C LEU A 71 -8.12 5.59 4.05
N HIS A 72 -8.72 5.80 2.88
CA HIS A 72 -8.25 5.13 1.66
C HIS A 72 -6.82 5.57 1.34
N ASP A 73 -6.02 4.74 0.68
CA ASP A 73 -4.59 5.00 0.39
C ASP A 73 -4.37 6.27 -0.45
N ASN A 74 -5.40 6.68 -1.18
CA ASN A 74 -5.48 7.92 -1.94
C ASN A 74 -6.32 9.04 -1.27
N GLY A 75 -6.80 8.78 -0.06
CA GLY A 75 -7.47 9.74 0.79
C GLY A 75 -6.47 10.62 1.56
N ARG A 76 -6.98 11.66 2.21
CA ARG A 76 -6.14 12.67 2.90
C ARG A 76 -5.29 12.07 4.03
N VAL A 77 -5.83 11.09 4.76
CA VAL A 77 -5.15 10.46 5.90
C VAL A 77 -4.44 9.18 5.46
N GLY A 78 -5.09 8.36 4.63
CA GLY A 78 -4.48 7.11 4.17
C GLY A 78 -3.23 7.34 3.32
N ASN A 79 -3.15 8.40 2.51
CA ASN A 79 -1.93 8.72 1.77
C ASN A 79 -0.74 9.08 2.68
N PHE A 80 -1.00 9.72 3.83
CA PHE A 80 0.02 9.95 4.83
C PHE A 80 0.52 8.63 5.44
N PHE A 81 -0.39 7.73 5.83
CA PHE A 81 0.00 6.40 6.34
C PHE A 81 0.68 5.52 5.29
N LYS A 82 0.33 5.67 4.02
CA LYS A 82 1.00 5.00 2.90
C LYS A 82 2.49 5.34 2.89
N GLY A 83 2.83 6.63 2.98
CA GLY A 83 4.22 7.08 3.01
C GLY A 83 4.99 6.69 4.28
N PHE A 84 4.35 6.65 5.45
CA PHE A 84 5.04 6.39 6.72
C PHE A 84 5.09 4.92 7.15
N PHE A 85 4.07 4.13 6.81
CA PHE A 85 3.91 2.76 7.31
C PHE A 85 3.70 1.73 6.20
N GLY A 86 3.63 2.16 4.94
CA GLY A 86 3.33 1.28 3.81
C GLY A 86 1.87 0.87 3.74
N TYR A 87 0.97 1.67 4.32
CA TYR A 87 -0.47 1.40 4.24
C TYR A 87 -0.96 1.42 2.78
N ASN A 88 -1.68 0.39 2.37
CA ASN A 88 -2.35 0.32 1.08
C ASN A 88 -3.75 -0.31 1.26
N SER A 89 -4.77 0.29 0.65
CA SER A 89 -6.15 -0.18 0.70
C SER A 89 -6.42 -1.33 -0.27
N ASN A 90 -5.53 -1.54 -1.25
CA ASN A 90 -5.62 -2.61 -2.24
C ASN A 90 -4.24 -3.18 -2.66
N PRO A 91 -3.43 -3.72 -1.71
CA PRO A 91 -2.11 -4.23 -2.01
C PRO A 91 -2.15 -5.58 -2.70
N ASN A 92 -1.14 -5.83 -3.51
CA ASN A 92 -0.85 -7.17 -4.00
C ASN A 92 -0.12 -8.01 -2.92
N TRP A 93 0.01 -9.32 -3.15
CA TRP A 93 0.72 -10.21 -2.23
C TRP A 93 2.21 -9.85 -2.02
N PRO A 94 3.00 -9.54 -3.05
CA PRO A 94 4.38 -9.07 -2.88
C PRO A 94 4.54 -7.90 -1.91
N GLU A 95 3.68 -6.87 -1.97
CA GLU A 95 3.71 -5.73 -1.05
C GLU A 95 3.61 -6.19 0.41
N VAL A 96 2.64 -7.07 0.70
CA VAL A 96 2.38 -7.58 2.06
C VAL A 96 3.52 -8.48 2.55
N ILE A 97 3.99 -9.38 1.69
CA ILE A 97 5.06 -10.33 2.04
C ILE A 97 6.37 -9.59 2.30
N LEU A 98 6.77 -8.68 1.40
CA LEU A 98 8.02 -7.92 1.53
C LEU A 98 7.96 -6.95 2.71
N TRP A 99 6.81 -6.34 2.97
CA TRP A 99 6.58 -5.56 4.18
C TRP A 99 6.78 -6.39 5.44
N LEU A 100 6.17 -7.58 5.52
CA LEU A 100 6.27 -8.45 6.70
C LEU A 100 7.68 -9.00 6.89
N LEU A 101 8.34 -9.45 5.82
CA LEU A 101 9.71 -9.94 5.85
C LEU A 101 10.69 -8.85 6.32
N SER A 102 10.57 -7.64 5.76
CA SER A 102 11.42 -6.52 6.18
C SER A 102 11.16 -6.12 7.64
N LEU A 103 9.91 -6.20 8.10
CA LEU A 103 9.55 -5.89 9.48
C LEU A 103 10.16 -6.90 10.45
N LEU A 104 9.99 -8.20 10.19
CA LEU A 104 10.58 -9.27 10.99
C LEU A 104 12.11 -9.19 10.99
N PHE A 105 12.71 -8.94 9.83
CA PHE A 105 14.15 -8.73 9.70
C PHE A 105 14.62 -7.52 10.52
N GLY A 106 13.97 -6.37 10.40
CA GLY A 106 14.35 -5.19 11.17
C GLY A 106 14.17 -5.36 12.68
N ILE A 107 13.12 -6.07 13.13
CA ILE A 107 12.90 -6.37 14.55
C ILE A 107 13.97 -7.33 15.07
N THR A 108 14.31 -8.39 14.32
CA THR A 108 15.35 -9.35 14.71
C THR A 108 16.73 -8.70 14.79
N MET A 109 17.06 -7.83 13.83
CA MET A 109 18.29 -7.01 13.84
C MET A 109 18.33 -6.07 15.05
N TRP A 110 17.24 -5.32 15.28
CA TRP A 110 17.12 -4.44 16.43
C TRP A 110 17.30 -5.20 17.75
N LYS A 111 16.65 -6.36 17.90
CA LYS A 111 16.81 -7.20 19.08
C LYS A 111 18.26 -7.67 19.26
N SER A 112 18.91 -8.12 18.19
CA SER A 112 20.29 -8.61 18.23
C SER A 112 21.29 -7.54 18.70
N PHE A 113 21.12 -6.29 18.24
CA PHE A 113 22.02 -5.20 18.60
C PHE A 113 21.86 -4.70 20.03
N TYR A 114 20.63 -4.61 20.54
CA TYR A 114 20.37 -4.00 21.85
C TYR A 114 20.27 -5.03 22.97
N PHE A 115 19.87 -6.27 22.67
CA PHE A 115 19.73 -7.34 23.66
C PHE A 115 20.71 -8.46 23.32
N LYS A 116 21.96 -8.26 23.74
CA LYS A 116 23.01 -9.28 23.63
C LYS A 116 22.53 -10.53 24.38
N LYS A 117 22.45 -11.67 23.69
CA LYS A 117 22.23 -12.96 24.37
C LYS A 117 23.39 -13.17 25.34
N LYS A 118 23.08 -13.30 26.64
CA LYS A 118 24.03 -13.83 27.62
C LYS A 118 24.35 -15.27 27.27
#